data_AF-A0AAW4U1N0-F1
#
_entry.id   AF-A0AAW4U1N0-F1
#
_cell.length_a   1.000
_cell.length_b   1.000
_cell.length_c   1.000
_cell.angle_alpha   90.00
_cell.angle_beta   90.00
_cell.angle_gamma   90.00
#
_symmetry.space_group_name_H-M   'P 1'
#
loop_
_entity.id
_entity.type
_entity.pdbx_description
1 polymer ?
#
loop_
_entity_poly.entity_id
_entity_poly.type
_entity_poly.pdbx_seq_one_letter_code
_entity_poly.pdbx_strand_id
1 'polypeptide(L)'
;MQSERSLIPTPMPIRRHARSGNRGLALTALCLAVLLVVMDNTIVNVAIPTMSDALNASSTDLQWVVDAYTLSFAALLLPAGKLSDRWGRRRMLLVGLAGFAVVSAATAFSWALWQLVTLRVVLGVCAALIYPATLSSIIVIFEGSRYRSLAVGLWAATSGVGIALGPIIGGVLLEHYAWNSIFWVCSVIGVVALACIAVAVPEVRAYRSERFDFPGTVLSVAGVGLLCGQSSNARLTAGSPGRS
;
A
#
# COMPACT_ATOMS: atom_id res chain seq x y z
N MET A 1 25.22 60.28 0.80
CA MET A 1 26.14 59.12 0.86
C MET A 1 25.78 58.26 2.06
N GLN A 2 24.84 57.33 1.92
CA GLN A 2 24.62 56.21 2.86
C GLN A 2 23.48 55.35 2.32
N SER A 3 23.73 54.05 2.23
CA SER A 3 22.77 52.94 2.04
C SER A 3 22.99 52.08 0.78
N GLU A 4 24.23 51.67 0.51
CA GLU A 4 24.48 50.36 -0.09
C GLU A 4 24.57 49.33 1.04
N ARG A 5 23.41 48.86 1.51
CA ARG A 5 23.38 47.67 2.35
C ARG A 5 23.80 46.49 1.49
N SER A 6 24.96 45.94 1.84
CA SER A 6 25.49 44.68 1.37
C SER A 6 24.40 43.62 1.26
N LEU A 7 24.01 43.29 0.03
CA LEU A 7 23.34 42.04 -0.31
C LEU A 7 24.36 40.93 -0.05
N ILE A 8 24.40 40.44 1.19
CA ILE A 8 25.02 39.15 1.49
C ILE A 8 24.03 38.11 0.95
N PRO A 9 24.32 37.39 -0.15
CA PRO A 9 23.49 36.25 -0.52
C PRO A 9 23.56 35.27 0.64
N THR A 10 22.42 35.03 1.28
CA THR A 10 22.25 33.96 2.26
C THR A 10 22.80 32.67 1.63
N PRO A 11 23.69 31.93 2.32
CA PRO A 11 24.18 30.68 1.79
C PRO A 11 22.97 29.77 1.56
N MET A 12 22.67 29.51 0.29
CA MET A 12 21.63 28.56 -0.07
C MET A 12 21.98 27.23 0.60
N PRO A 13 21.05 26.62 1.36
CA PRO A 13 21.30 25.30 1.90
C PRO A 13 21.59 24.38 0.71
N ILE A 14 22.78 23.78 0.70
CA ILE A 14 23.22 22.84 -0.33
C ILE A 14 22.17 21.73 -0.37
N ARG A 15 21.22 21.81 -1.31
CA ARG A 15 20.34 20.70 -1.65
C ARG A 15 21.27 19.59 -2.11
N ARG A 16 21.52 18.61 -1.24
CA ARG A 16 22.21 17.37 -1.62
C ARG A 16 21.38 16.76 -2.73
N HIS A 17 21.78 17.03 -3.97
CA HIS A 17 21.30 16.30 -5.12
C HIS A 17 21.69 14.85 -4.86
N ALA A 18 20.70 13.99 -4.61
CA ALA A 18 20.94 12.56 -4.58
C ALA A 18 21.75 12.21 -5.83
N ARG A 19 22.98 11.70 -5.64
CA ARG A 19 23.87 11.34 -6.77
C ARG A 19 23.06 10.53 -7.77
N SER A 20 23.18 10.89 -9.05
CA SER A 20 22.39 10.31 -10.16
C SER A 20 22.33 8.77 -10.15
N GLY A 21 23.36 8.09 -9.63
CA GLY A 21 23.40 6.63 -9.48
C GLY A 21 22.37 6.01 -8.54
N ASN A 22 21.80 6.73 -7.57
CA ASN A 22 20.86 6.14 -6.59
C ASN A 22 19.38 6.25 -7.01
N ARG A 23 19.06 7.03 -8.06
CA ARG A 23 17.66 7.24 -8.49
C ARG A 23 17.04 6.02 -9.15
N GLY A 24 17.82 5.29 -9.95
CA GLY A 24 17.38 4.05 -10.59
C GLY A 24 17.08 2.98 -9.55
N LEU A 25 18.00 2.80 -8.59
CA LEU A 25 17.85 1.82 -7.51
C LEU A 25 16.65 2.15 -6.61
N ALA A 26 16.43 3.44 -6.31
CA ALA A 26 15.24 3.89 -5.60
C ALA A 26 13.96 3.62 -6.40
N LEU A 27 13.94 3.90 -7.71
CA LEU A 27 12.77 3.61 -8.56
C LEU A 27 12.45 2.12 -8.57
N THR A 28 13.45 1.25 -8.77
CA THR A 28 13.27 -0.21 -8.73
C THR A 28 12.72 -0.67 -7.38
N ALA A 29 13.24 -0.13 -6.28
CA ALA A 29 12.77 -0.48 -4.94
C ALA A 29 11.31 -0.04 -4.68
N LEU A 30 10.93 1.15 -5.16
CA LEU A 30 9.55 1.66 -5.08
C LEU A 30 8.60 0.88 -5.99
N CYS A 31 9.06 0.49 -7.18
CA CYS A 31 8.35 -0.42 -8.09
C CYS A 31 8.14 -1.80 -7.45
N LEU A 32 9.15 -2.36 -6.78
CA LEU A 32 9.01 -3.64 -6.08
C LEU A 32 7.97 -3.57 -4.95
N ALA A 33 7.96 -2.46 -4.19
CA ALA A 33 6.97 -2.26 -3.13
C ALA A 33 5.54 -2.14 -3.67
N VAL A 34 5.32 -1.41 -4.79
CA VAL A 34 3.98 -1.33 -5.39
C VAL A 34 3.56 -2.67 -6.01
N LEU A 35 4.49 -3.37 -6.66
CA LEU A 35 4.26 -4.70 -7.22
C LEU A 35 3.77 -5.66 -6.14
N LEU A 36 4.46 -5.69 -4.99
CA LEU A 36 4.07 -6.52 -3.85
C LEU A 36 2.63 -6.27 -3.41
N VAL A 37 2.28 -5.00 -3.19
CA VAL A 37 0.95 -4.60 -2.70
C VAL A 37 -0.16 -4.99 -3.67
N VAL A 38 0.08 -4.84 -4.98
CA VAL A 38 -0.92 -5.19 -6.00
C VAL A 38 -1.00 -6.70 -6.18
N MET A 39 0.15 -7.38 -6.23
CA MET A 39 0.25 -8.82 -6.40
C MET A 39 -0.37 -9.59 -5.23
N ASP A 40 -0.15 -9.16 -3.98
CA ASP A 40 -0.76 -9.76 -2.79
C ASP A 40 -2.29 -9.72 -2.84
N ASN A 41 -2.87 -8.64 -3.37
CA ASN A 41 -4.32 -8.57 -3.49
C ASN A 41 -4.86 -9.54 -4.55
N THR A 42 -4.12 -9.73 -5.64
CA THR A 42 -4.59 -10.55 -6.76
C THR A 42 -4.30 -12.04 -6.58
N ILE A 43 -3.17 -12.41 -5.97
CA ILE A 43 -2.74 -13.81 -5.77
C ILE A 43 -3.74 -14.61 -4.93
N VAL A 44 -4.38 -13.97 -3.94
CA VAL A 44 -5.34 -14.63 -3.03
C VAL A 44 -6.57 -15.12 -3.79
N ASN A 45 -6.99 -14.46 -4.87
CA ASN A 45 -8.18 -14.87 -5.64
C ASN A 45 -8.04 -16.27 -6.24
N VAL A 46 -6.83 -16.64 -6.67
CA VAL A 46 -6.55 -17.97 -7.23
C VAL A 46 -6.49 -19.04 -6.13
N ALA A 47 -6.21 -18.64 -4.89
CA ALA A 47 -6.13 -19.54 -3.76
C ALA A 47 -7.49 -19.84 -3.10
N ILE A 48 -8.55 -19.08 -3.41
CA ILE A 48 -9.88 -19.26 -2.80
C ILE A 48 -10.37 -20.72 -2.84
N PRO A 49 -10.33 -21.44 -3.99
CA PRO A 49 -10.78 -22.83 -4.02
C PRO A 49 -9.96 -23.73 -3.08
N THR A 50 -8.63 -23.62 -3.14
CA THR A 50 -7.72 -24.41 -2.28
C THR A 50 -7.86 -24.09 -0.78
N MET A 51 -8.16 -22.83 -0.44
CA MET A 51 -8.41 -22.40 0.93
C MET A 51 -9.79 -22.88 1.42
N SER A 52 -10.80 -22.89 0.55
CA SER A 52 -12.16 -23.40 0.84
C SER A 52 -12.08 -24.87 1.28
N ASP A 53 -11.35 -25.69 0.53
CA ASP A 53 -11.16 -27.10 0.86
C ASP A 53 -10.36 -27.29 2.15
N ALA A 54 -9.34 -26.47 2.39
CA ALA A 54 -8.49 -26.58 3.59
C ALA A 54 -9.18 -26.11 4.89
N LEU A 55 -10.09 -25.13 4.80
CA LEU A 55 -10.73 -24.48 5.95
C LEU A 55 -12.18 -24.94 6.17
N ASN A 56 -12.74 -25.76 5.27
CA ASN A 56 -14.16 -26.12 5.24
C ASN A 56 -15.09 -24.87 5.30
N ALA A 57 -14.71 -23.80 4.61
CA ALA A 57 -15.43 -22.53 4.58
C ALA A 57 -15.98 -22.28 3.17
N SER A 58 -17.13 -21.61 3.05
CA SER A 58 -17.74 -21.38 1.73
C SER A 58 -16.93 -20.38 0.90
N SER A 59 -16.95 -20.49 -0.42
CA SER A 59 -16.29 -19.51 -1.31
C SER A 59 -16.77 -18.07 -1.06
N THR A 60 -18.04 -17.90 -0.67
CA THR A 60 -18.61 -16.61 -0.26
C THR A 60 -17.94 -16.06 0.98
N ASP A 61 -17.68 -16.91 1.97
CA ASP A 61 -16.98 -16.52 3.20
C ASP A 61 -15.52 -16.17 2.92
N LEU A 62 -14.86 -16.90 2.01
CA LEU A 62 -13.50 -16.57 1.59
C LEU A 62 -13.41 -15.29 0.76
N GLN A 63 -14.49 -14.88 0.10
CA GLN A 63 -14.54 -13.58 -0.59
C GLN A 63 -14.26 -12.43 0.39
N TRP A 64 -14.68 -12.55 1.65
CA TRP A 64 -14.37 -11.58 2.70
C TRP A 64 -12.87 -11.42 2.97
N VAL A 65 -12.05 -12.45 2.70
CA VAL A 65 -10.59 -12.38 2.83
C VAL A 65 -10.02 -11.40 1.80
N VAL A 66 -10.61 -11.33 0.61
CA VAL A 66 -10.22 -10.37 -0.44
C VAL A 66 -10.83 -9.00 -0.18
N ASP A 67 -12.12 -8.95 0.15
CA ASP A 67 -12.84 -7.71 0.37
C ASP A 67 -12.32 -6.95 1.58
N ALA A 68 -11.99 -7.63 2.69
CA ALA A 68 -11.48 -6.98 3.89
C ALA A 68 -10.19 -6.20 3.64
N TYR A 69 -9.29 -6.72 2.80
CA TYR A 69 -8.10 -6.01 2.37
C TYR A 69 -8.46 -4.79 1.52
N THR A 70 -9.31 -4.97 0.51
CA THR A 70 -9.67 -3.89 -0.42
C THR A 70 -10.42 -2.75 0.28
N LEU A 71 -11.35 -3.09 1.18
CA LEU A 71 -12.13 -2.13 1.96
C LEU A 71 -11.25 -1.34 2.93
N SER A 72 -10.39 -2.03 3.69
CA SER A 72 -9.47 -1.36 4.63
C SER A 72 -8.45 -0.49 3.90
N PHE A 73 -7.89 -0.98 2.78
CA PHE A 73 -7.03 -0.22 1.90
C PHE A 73 -7.71 1.05 1.39
N ALA A 74 -8.91 0.92 0.80
CA ALA A 74 -9.65 2.05 0.23
C ALA A 74 -10.04 3.09 1.30
N ALA A 75 -10.53 2.63 2.46
CA ALA A 75 -10.92 3.51 3.55
C ALA A 75 -9.74 4.30 4.15
N LEU A 76 -8.55 3.69 4.18
CA LEU A 76 -7.36 4.29 4.78
C LEU A 76 -6.43 4.97 3.79
N LEU A 77 -6.63 4.82 2.49
CA LEU A 77 -5.75 5.38 1.46
C LEU A 77 -5.56 6.89 1.61
N LEU A 78 -6.66 7.64 1.77
CA LEU A 78 -6.62 9.09 1.92
C LEU A 78 -6.02 9.52 3.27
N PRO A 79 -6.46 8.98 4.44
CA PRO A 79 -5.80 9.25 5.72
C PRO A 79 -4.30 8.92 5.74
N ALA A 80 -3.91 7.76 5.20
CA ALA A 80 -2.53 7.29 5.17
C ALA A 80 -1.65 8.17 4.28
N GLY A 81 -2.18 8.69 3.16
CA GLY A 81 -1.50 9.69 2.34
C GLY A 81 -1.16 10.95 3.13
N LYS A 82 -2.15 11.53 3.83
CA LYS A 82 -1.94 12.72 4.68
C LYS A 82 -0.94 12.44 5.81
N LEU A 83 -1.02 11.26 6.44
CA LEU A 83 -0.10 10.85 7.49
C LEU A 83 1.35 10.72 6.96
N SER A 84 1.51 10.16 5.76
CA SER A 84 2.80 10.00 5.08
C SER A 84 3.47 11.32 4.72
N ASP A 85 2.68 12.31 4.30
CA ASP A 85 3.21 13.65 4.04
C ASP A 85 3.66 14.35 5.34
N ARG A 86 2.98 14.11 6.47
CA ARG A 86 3.32 14.74 7.76
C ARG A 86 4.50 14.08 8.48
N TRP A 87 4.51 12.76 8.60
CA TRP A 87 5.52 12.03 9.38
C TRP A 87 6.77 11.68 8.57
N GLY A 88 6.72 11.90 7.26
CA GLY A 88 7.81 11.63 6.33
C GLY A 88 7.56 10.34 5.55
N ARG A 89 7.58 10.48 4.23
CA ARG A 89 7.23 9.43 3.25
C ARG A 89 8.08 8.17 3.42
N ARG A 90 9.39 8.33 3.60
CA ARG A 90 10.32 7.20 3.82
C ARG A 90 9.97 6.41 5.08
N ARG A 91 9.62 7.09 6.18
CA ARG A 91 9.31 6.42 7.46
C ARG A 91 8.02 5.63 7.35
N MET A 92 6.96 6.23 6.82
CA MET A 92 5.69 5.51 6.62
C MET A 92 5.83 4.35 5.63
N LEU A 93 6.66 4.50 4.59
CA LEU A 93 6.95 3.43 3.65
C LEU A 93 7.67 2.25 4.32
N LEU A 94 8.70 2.52 5.14
CA LEU A 94 9.42 1.49 5.89
C LEU A 94 8.52 0.81 6.94
N VAL A 95 7.72 1.58 7.68
CA VAL A 95 6.77 1.04 8.68
C VAL A 95 5.71 0.17 7.99
N GLY A 96 5.15 0.66 6.88
CA GLY A 96 4.18 -0.06 6.08
C GLY A 96 4.75 -1.38 5.57
N LEU A 97 5.95 -1.38 4.99
CA LEU A 97 6.61 -2.59 4.49
C LEU A 97 7.00 -3.58 5.58
N ALA A 98 7.52 -3.09 6.70
CA ALA A 98 7.85 -3.94 7.83
C ALA A 98 6.59 -4.61 8.40
N GLY A 99 5.52 -3.83 8.59
CA GLY A 99 4.22 -4.36 8.98
C GLY A 99 3.69 -5.37 7.97
N PHE A 100 3.75 -5.04 6.68
CA PHE A 100 3.29 -5.93 5.60
C PHE A 100 4.04 -7.28 5.64
N ALA A 101 5.37 -7.26 5.73
CA ALA A 101 6.17 -8.48 5.74
C ALA A 101 5.86 -9.37 6.97
N VAL A 102 5.75 -8.77 8.15
CA VAL A 102 5.45 -9.49 9.40
C VAL A 102 4.03 -10.05 9.38
N VAL A 103 3.05 -9.24 8.98
CA VAL A 103 1.65 -9.65 8.94
C VAL A 103 1.45 -10.70 7.86
N SER A 104 2.10 -10.58 6.70
CA SER A 104 2.06 -11.59 5.65
C SER A 104 2.62 -12.93 6.14
N ALA A 105 3.75 -12.94 6.87
CA ALA A 105 4.26 -14.14 7.52
C ALA A 105 3.25 -14.71 8.54
N ALA A 106 2.64 -13.85 9.37
CA ALA A 106 1.61 -14.28 10.33
C ALA A 106 0.39 -14.91 9.64
N THR A 107 -0.03 -14.37 8.49
CA THR A 107 -1.14 -14.93 7.69
C THR A 107 -0.82 -16.32 7.17
N ALA A 108 0.44 -16.61 6.86
CA ALA A 108 0.87 -17.96 6.44
C ALA A 108 0.71 -19.03 7.55
N PHE A 109 0.61 -18.61 8.81
CA PHE A 109 0.34 -19.48 9.98
C PHE A 109 -1.13 -19.49 10.39
N SER A 110 -2.04 -18.94 9.59
CA SER A 110 -3.46 -18.92 9.94
C SER A 110 -4.14 -20.26 9.67
N TRP A 111 -5.08 -20.63 10.55
CA TRP A 111 -5.81 -21.91 10.51
C TRP A 111 -7.33 -21.71 10.52
N ALA A 112 -7.79 -20.47 10.56
CA ALA A 112 -9.20 -20.13 10.64
C ALA A 112 -9.54 -18.89 9.80
N LEU A 113 -10.75 -18.87 9.26
CA LEU A 113 -11.25 -17.79 8.41
C LEU A 113 -11.18 -16.41 9.10
N TRP A 114 -11.59 -16.32 10.36
CA TRP A 114 -11.60 -15.05 11.09
C TRP A 114 -10.19 -14.47 11.27
N GLN A 115 -9.16 -15.33 11.39
CA GLN A 115 -7.76 -14.92 11.45
C GLN A 115 -7.32 -14.34 10.11
N LEU A 116 -7.64 -15.03 9.01
CA LEU A 116 -7.37 -14.56 7.65
C LEU A 116 -8.00 -13.19 7.42
N VAL A 117 -9.30 -13.03 7.65
CA VAL A 117 -10.00 -11.76 7.46
C VAL A 117 -9.35 -10.64 8.29
N THR A 118 -9.06 -10.89 9.57
CA THR A 118 -8.44 -9.90 10.45
C THR A 118 -7.05 -9.48 9.96
N LEU A 119 -6.19 -10.44 9.62
CA LEU A 119 -4.85 -10.17 9.12
C LEU A 119 -4.88 -9.46 7.76
N ARG A 120 -5.88 -9.73 6.93
CA ARG A 120 -6.10 -9.03 5.66
C ARG A 120 -6.51 -7.58 5.85
N VAL A 121 -7.31 -7.26 6.86
CA VAL A 121 -7.55 -5.85 7.25
C VAL A 121 -6.23 -5.16 7.59
N VAL A 122 -5.37 -5.82 8.38
CA VAL A 122 -4.07 -5.25 8.76
C VAL A 122 -3.15 -5.10 7.53
N LEU A 123 -3.13 -6.06 6.61
CA LEU A 123 -2.40 -5.95 5.35
C LEU A 123 -2.90 -4.78 4.49
N GLY A 124 -4.22 -4.55 4.44
CA GLY A 124 -4.81 -3.41 3.75
C GLY A 124 -4.40 -2.07 4.37
N VAL A 125 -4.28 -2.00 5.70
CA VAL A 125 -3.72 -0.84 6.42
C VAL A 125 -2.26 -0.61 6.01
N CYS A 126 -1.44 -1.66 5.98
CA CYS A 126 -0.04 -1.56 5.55
C CYS A 126 0.06 -1.10 4.08
N ALA A 127 -0.76 -1.67 3.19
CA ALA A 127 -0.84 -1.30 1.79
C ALA A 127 -1.22 0.18 1.61
N ALA A 128 -2.14 0.70 2.43
CA ALA A 128 -2.57 2.11 2.38
C ALA A 128 -1.43 3.07 2.77
N LEU A 129 -0.47 2.64 3.60
CA LEU A 129 0.74 3.40 3.91
C LEU A 129 1.77 3.33 2.77
N ILE A 130 1.90 2.18 2.13
CA ILE A 130 2.91 1.93 1.10
C ILE A 130 2.53 2.62 -0.21
N TYR A 131 1.34 2.36 -0.73
CA TYR A 131 0.94 2.73 -2.09
C TYR A 131 1.07 4.23 -2.39
N PRO A 132 0.46 5.16 -1.62
CA PRO A 132 0.62 6.59 -1.87
C PRO A 132 2.05 7.08 -1.58
N ALA A 133 2.74 6.48 -0.60
CA ALA A 133 4.11 6.84 -0.28
C ALA A 133 5.09 6.51 -1.42
N THR A 134 4.86 5.41 -2.16
CA THR A 134 5.69 5.06 -3.32
C THR A 134 5.58 6.10 -4.43
N LEU A 135 4.37 6.40 -4.90
CA LEU A 135 4.13 7.40 -5.95
C LEU A 135 4.66 8.77 -5.55
N SER A 136 4.37 9.18 -4.32
CA SER A 136 4.77 10.46 -3.77
C SER A 136 6.30 10.57 -3.61
N SER A 137 6.98 9.47 -3.31
CA SER A 137 8.46 9.41 -3.27
C SER A 137 9.06 9.52 -4.67
N ILE A 138 8.49 8.86 -5.68
CA ILE A 138 8.92 8.98 -7.08
C ILE A 138 8.86 10.44 -7.53
N ILE A 139 7.74 11.12 -7.27
CA ILE A 139 7.52 12.51 -7.64
C ILE A 139 8.63 13.43 -7.09
N VAL A 140 9.04 13.23 -5.83
CA VAL A 140 10.10 14.03 -5.19
C VAL A 140 11.50 13.65 -5.67
N ILE A 141 11.80 12.35 -5.81
CA ILE A 141 13.12 11.88 -6.25
C ILE A 141 13.45 12.38 -7.67
N PHE A 142 12.44 12.49 -8.52
CA PHE A 142 12.54 12.95 -9.90
C PHE A 142 12.10 14.41 -10.09
N GLU A 143 11.98 15.19 -9.02
CA GLU A 143 11.68 16.63 -9.11
C GLU A 143 12.72 17.35 -9.98
N GLY A 144 12.27 18.18 -10.92
CA GLY A 144 13.12 18.88 -11.89
C GLY A 144 13.77 17.98 -12.96
N SER A 145 13.52 16.68 -12.96
CA SER A 145 14.04 15.75 -13.96
C SER A 145 13.10 15.58 -15.15
N ARG A 146 13.66 15.57 -16.36
CA ARG A 146 12.93 15.18 -17.59
C ARG A 146 12.36 13.75 -17.55
N TYR A 147 12.87 12.90 -16.67
CA TYR A 147 12.47 11.50 -16.54
C TYR A 147 11.31 11.27 -15.56
N ARG A 148 10.73 12.32 -14.97
CA ARG A 148 9.66 12.18 -13.98
C ARG A 148 8.42 11.47 -14.53
N SER A 149 7.96 11.85 -15.73
CA SER A 149 6.81 11.21 -16.38
C SER A 149 7.08 9.73 -16.68
N LEU A 150 8.29 9.40 -17.14
CA LEU A 150 8.72 8.03 -17.37
C LEU A 150 8.73 7.22 -16.07
N ALA A 151 9.22 7.78 -14.97
CA ALA A 151 9.25 7.10 -13.67
C ALA A 151 7.83 6.80 -13.15
N VAL A 152 6.89 7.75 -13.29
CA VAL A 152 5.48 7.53 -12.95
C VAL A 152 4.83 6.50 -13.89
N GLY A 153 5.16 6.55 -15.18
CA GLY A 153 4.71 5.56 -16.16
C GLY A 153 5.20 4.15 -15.84
N LEU A 154 6.46 4.00 -15.42
CA LEU A 154 7.03 2.71 -15.01
C LEU A 154 6.37 2.21 -13.73
N TRP A 155 6.10 3.07 -12.76
CA TRP A 155 5.35 2.72 -11.56
C TRP A 155 3.94 2.22 -11.91
N ALA A 156 3.22 2.92 -12.79
CA ALA A 156 1.88 2.50 -13.24
C ALA A 156 1.92 1.18 -14.02
N ALA A 157 2.90 1.01 -14.92
CA ALA A 157 3.13 -0.23 -15.64
C ALA A 157 3.44 -1.39 -14.68
N THR A 158 4.24 -1.14 -13.65
CA THR A 158 4.57 -2.12 -12.61
C THR A 158 3.33 -2.54 -11.82
N SER A 159 2.45 -1.60 -11.47
CA SER A 159 1.15 -1.93 -10.86
C SER A 159 0.33 -2.85 -11.76
N GLY A 160 0.23 -2.54 -13.07
CA GLY A 160 -0.44 -3.41 -14.04
C GLY A 160 0.16 -4.81 -14.14
N VAL A 161 1.50 -4.90 -14.16
CA VAL A 161 2.23 -6.17 -14.14
C VAL A 161 1.94 -6.95 -12.86
N GLY A 162 1.86 -6.28 -11.70
CA GLY A 162 1.49 -6.91 -10.43
C GLY A 162 0.12 -7.60 -10.46
N ILE A 163 -0.84 -7.01 -11.20
CA ILE A 163 -2.18 -7.61 -11.36
C ILE A 163 -2.07 -8.96 -12.06
N ALA A 164 -1.29 -9.04 -13.14
CA ALA A 164 -1.11 -10.27 -13.91
C ALA A 164 -0.20 -11.29 -13.21
N LEU A 165 0.85 -10.82 -12.53
CA LEU A 165 1.80 -11.69 -11.83
C LEU A 165 1.17 -12.43 -10.65
N GLY A 166 0.19 -11.84 -9.96
CA GLY A 166 -0.46 -12.49 -8.82
C GLY A 166 -1.03 -13.87 -9.18
N PRO A 167 -1.96 -13.97 -10.14
CA PRO A 167 -2.49 -15.25 -10.58
C PRO A 167 -1.46 -16.23 -11.13
N ILE A 168 -0.45 -15.73 -11.86
CA ILE A 168 0.61 -16.57 -12.46
C ILE A 168 1.45 -17.22 -11.35
N ILE A 169 1.97 -16.41 -10.42
CA ILE A 169 2.79 -16.89 -9.31
C ILE A 169 1.94 -17.75 -8.38
N GLY A 170 0.69 -17.34 -8.10
CA GLY A 170 -0.25 -18.09 -7.28
C GLY A 170 -0.53 -19.48 -7.85
N GLY A 171 -0.83 -19.57 -9.15
CA GLY A 171 -1.08 -20.86 -9.82
C GLY A 171 0.11 -21.80 -9.70
N VAL A 172 1.31 -21.34 -10.08
CA VAL A 172 2.54 -22.14 -9.98
C VAL A 172 2.83 -22.57 -8.54
N LEU A 173 2.58 -21.70 -7.56
CA LEU A 173 2.75 -22.06 -6.15
C LEU A 173 1.77 -23.14 -5.71
N LEU A 174 0.49 -22.98 -6.07
CA LEU A 174 -0.58 -23.91 -5.65
C LEU A 174 -0.49 -25.28 -6.33
N GLU A 175 0.19 -25.38 -7.48
CA GLU A 175 0.50 -26.67 -8.12
C GLU A 175 1.51 -27.51 -7.33
N HIS A 176 2.40 -26.87 -6.56
CA HIS A 176 3.51 -27.55 -5.88
C HIS A 176 3.48 -27.45 -4.35
N TYR A 177 2.79 -26.45 -3.80
CA TYR A 177 2.79 -26.10 -2.39
C TYR A 177 1.37 -25.79 -1.90
N ALA A 178 1.18 -25.81 -0.57
CA ALA A 178 -0.08 -25.45 0.05
C ALA A 178 -0.40 -23.94 -0.10
N TRP A 179 -1.67 -23.57 0.10
CA TRP A 179 -2.16 -22.20 -0.09
C TRP A 179 -1.45 -21.14 0.74
N ASN A 180 -0.90 -21.51 1.89
CA ASN A 180 -0.15 -20.60 2.76
C ASN A 180 1.18 -20.13 2.14
N SER A 181 1.70 -20.84 1.14
CA SER A 181 2.92 -20.48 0.41
C SER A 181 2.85 -19.10 -0.26
N ILE A 182 1.65 -18.66 -0.70
CA ILE A 182 1.47 -17.37 -1.35
C ILE A 182 1.84 -16.22 -0.40
N PHE A 183 1.49 -16.36 0.88
CA PHE A 183 1.79 -15.37 1.92
C PHE A 183 3.27 -15.39 2.30
N TRP A 184 3.92 -16.57 2.29
CA TRP A 184 5.37 -16.65 2.47
C TRP A 184 6.13 -15.89 1.37
N VAL A 185 5.74 -16.06 0.11
CA VAL A 185 6.36 -15.34 -1.01
C VAL A 185 6.15 -13.84 -0.88
N CYS A 186 4.94 -13.38 -0.56
CA CYS A 186 4.66 -11.98 -0.29
C CYS A 186 5.49 -11.43 0.87
N SER A 187 5.66 -12.20 1.96
CA SER A 187 6.51 -11.81 3.08
C SER A 187 7.99 -11.65 2.66
N VAL A 188 8.54 -12.62 1.92
CA VAL A 188 9.93 -12.56 1.42
C VAL A 188 10.14 -11.35 0.52
N ILE A 189 9.23 -11.11 -0.43
CA ILE A 189 9.28 -9.93 -1.30
C ILE A 189 9.18 -8.65 -0.47
N GLY A 190 8.35 -8.63 0.57
CA GLY A 190 8.24 -7.52 1.52
C GLY A 190 9.55 -7.21 2.25
N VAL A 191 10.26 -8.23 2.74
CA VAL A 191 11.58 -8.06 3.37
C VAL A 191 12.60 -7.53 2.37
N VAL A 192 12.61 -8.05 1.15
CA VAL A 192 13.53 -7.57 0.09
C VAL A 192 13.22 -6.12 -0.27
N ALA A 193 11.94 -5.76 -0.46
CA ALA A 193 11.52 -4.39 -0.73
C ALA A 193 11.88 -3.44 0.41
N LEU A 194 11.70 -3.87 1.66
CA LEU A 194 12.08 -3.12 2.86
C LEU A 194 13.58 -2.83 2.88
N ALA A 195 14.41 -3.85 2.66
CA ALA A 195 15.87 -3.71 2.62
C ALA A 195 16.31 -2.77 1.47
N CYS A 196 15.75 -2.97 0.28
CA CYS A 196 16.03 -2.12 -0.89
C CYS A 196 15.65 -0.66 -0.61
N ILE A 197 14.49 -0.40 -0.01
CA ILE A 197 14.05 0.97 0.31
C ILE A 197 14.90 1.59 1.42
N ALA A 198 15.29 0.80 2.43
CA ALA A 198 16.17 1.28 3.50
C ALA A 198 17.51 1.79 2.95
N VAL A 199 18.07 1.12 1.95
CA VAL A 199 19.36 1.49 1.33
C VAL A 199 19.19 2.55 0.24
N ALA A 200 18.20 2.41 -0.64
CA ALA A 200 18.09 3.18 -1.87
C ALA A 200 17.37 4.53 -1.70
N VAL A 201 16.38 4.61 -0.81
CA VAL A 201 15.55 5.81 -0.63
C VAL A 201 16.17 6.69 0.45
N PRO A 202 16.73 7.87 0.11
CA PRO A 202 17.29 8.79 1.10
C PRO A 202 16.19 9.43 1.97
N GLU A 203 16.49 9.71 3.23
CA GLU A 203 15.56 10.42 4.12
C GLU A 203 15.51 11.90 3.71
N VAL A 204 14.41 12.32 3.08
CA VAL A 204 14.13 13.73 2.83
C VAL A 204 13.38 14.26 4.05
N ARG A 205 14.06 15.07 4.86
CA ARG A 205 13.47 15.73 6.03
C ARG A 205 12.51 16.81 5.53
N ALA A 206 11.21 16.64 5.74
CA ALA A 206 10.25 17.70 5.45
C ALA A 206 10.45 18.85 6.47
N TYR A 207 10.81 20.03 5.97
CA TYR A 207 10.78 21.27 6.74
C TYR A 207 9.35 21.81 6.69
N ARG A 208 8.78 22.08 7.87
CA ARG A 208 7.53 22.81 8.18
C ARG A 208 6.31 21.95 8.54
N SER A 209 5.94 22.06 9.82
CA SER A 209 4.70 21.53 10.39
C SER A 209 3.52 22.45 10.09
N GLU A 210 2.50 21.96 9.39
CA GLU A 210 1.17 22.56 9.44
C GLU A 210 0.19 21.71 10.26
N ARG A 211 -0.79 22.42 10.83
CA ARG A 211 -1.64 21.98 11.95
C ARG A 211 -2.59 20.87 11.51
N PHE A 212 -2.88 19.95 12.43
CA PHE A 212 -3.71 18.77 12.19
C PHE A 212 -5.18 19.17 12.01
N ASP A 213 -5.76 18.89 10.84
CA ASP A 213 -7.19 19.06 10.59
C ASP A 213 -7.95 17.81 11.08
N PHE A 214 -8.15 17.78 12.41
CA PHE A 214 -8.99 16.81 13.12
C PHE A 214 -10.42 16.73 12.54
N PRO A 215 -11.08 17.87 12.25
CA PRO A 215 -12.41 17.88 11.64
C PRO A 215 -12.49 17.11 10.31
N GLY A 216 -11.53 17.32 9.40
CA GLY A 216 -11.53 16.67 8.09
C GLY A 216 -11.32 15.15 8.16
N THR A 217 -10.61 14.66 9.18
CA THR A 217 -10.40 13.22 9.42
C THR A 217 -11.68 12.58 9.93
N VAL A 218 -12.36 13.21 10.88
CA VAL A 218 -13.66 12.75 11.39
C VAL A 218 -14.71 12.77 10.28
N LEU A 219 -14.71 13.81 9.44
CA LEU A 219 -15.68 13.94 8.34
C LEU A 219 -15.46 12.89 7.24
N SER A 220 -14.21 12.50 6.96
CA SER A 220 -13.91 11.43 5.99
C SER A 220 -14.33 10.06 6.53
N VAL A 221 -14.08 9.78 7.81
CA VAL A 221 -14.52 8.53 8.47
C VAL A 221 -16.04 8.45 8.54
N ALA A 222 -16.71 9.56 8.89
CA ALA A 222 -18.17 9.64 8.93
C ALA A 222 -18.79 9.49 7.53
N GLY A 223 -18.20 10.10 6.49
CA GLY A 223 -18.69 9.99 5.11
C GLY A 223 -18.63 8.57 4.57
N VAL A 224 -17.50 7.87 4.79
CA VAL A 224 -17.35 6.45 4.39
C VAL A 224 -18.29 5.56 5.21
N GLY A 225 -18.44 5.81 6.51
CA GLY A 225 -19.38 5.07 7.37
C GLY A 225 -20.83 5.23 6.94
N LEU A 226 -21.26 6.44 6.56
CA LEU A 226 -22.62 6.72 6.08
C LEU A 226 -22.91 6.07 4.72
N LEU A 227 -21.95 6.08 3.79
CA LEU A 227 -22.07 5.40 2.50
C LEU A 227 -22.21 3.87 2.68
N CYS A 228 -21.43 3.29 3.59
CA CYS A 228 -21.51 1.86 3.89
C CYS A 228 -22.82 1.51 4.61
N GLY A 229 -23.31 2.37 5.51
CA GLY A 229 -24.60 2.23 6.18
C GLY A 229 -25.79 2.24 5.21
N GLN A 230 -25.77 3.09 4.18
CA GLN A 230 -26.83 3.11 3.17
C GLN A 230 -26.84 1.85 2.29
N SER A 231 -25.66 1.31 1.94
CA SER A 231 -25.55 0.07 1.16
C SER A 231 -26.06 -1.17 1.90
N SER A 232 -25.98 -1.16 3.23
CA SER A 232 -26.53 -2.23 4.08
C SER A 232 -28.05 -2.14 4.24
N ASN A 233 -28.60 -0.93 4.31
CA ASN A 233 -30.05 -0.74 4.49
C ASN A 233 -30.86 -1.04 3.21
N ALA A 234 -30.26 -0.86 2.03
CA ALA A 234 -30.90 -1.16 0.75
C ALA A 234 -31.12 -2.67 0.49
N ARG A 235 -30.36 -3.55 1.15
CA ARG A 235 -30.55 -5.02 1.04
C ARG A 235 -31.64 -5.56 1.97
N LEU A 236 -32.06 -4.79 2.98
CA LEU A 236 -33.12 -5.17 3.90
C LEU A 236 -34.51 -4.75 3.39
N THR A 237 -34.59 -3.77 2.49
CA THR A 237 -35.86 -3.28 1.92
C THR A 237 -36.25 -3.93 0.59
N ALA A 238 -35.30 -4.55 -0.14
CA ALA A 238 -35.58 -5.24 -1.40
C ALA A 238 -35.99 -6.73 -1.23
N GLY A 239 -36.04 -7.22 0.01
CA GLY A 239 -36.24 -8.64 0.36
C GLY A 239 -37.60 -8.97 0.96
N SER A 240 -38.70 -8.34 0.55
CA SER A 240 -40.04 -8.94 0.74
C SER A 240 -41.05 -8.49 -0.32
N PRO A 241 -41.30 -9.32 -1.34
CA PRO A 241 -42.66 -9.53 -1.83
C PRO A 241 -43.11 -10.90 -1.31
N GLY A 242 -44.05 -10.86 -0.38
CA GLY A 242 -44.71 -12.04 0.15
C GLY A 242 -45.36 -12.86 -0.98
N ARG A 243 -45.20 -14.17 -0.86
CA ARG A 243 -46.06 -15.16 -1.50
C ARG A 243 -47.46 -15.07 -0.89
N SER A 244 -48.46 -14.81 -1.72
CA SER A 244 -49.81 -15.39 -1.62
C SER A 244 -50.51 -15.17 -2.95
#